data_AF-A0A7S6MC96-F1
#
_entry.id   AF-A0A7S6MC96-F1
#
_cell.length_a   1.000
_cell.length_b   1.000
_cell.length_c   1.000
_cell.angle_alpha   90.00
_cell.angle_beta   90.00
_cell.angle_gamma   90.00
#
_symmetry.space_group_name_H-M   'P 1'
#
loop_
_entity.id
_entity.type
_entity.pdbx_description
1 polymer ?
#
loop_
_entity_poly.entity_id
_entity_poly.type
_entity_poly.pdbx_seq_one_letter_code
_entity_poly.pdbx_strand_id
1 'polypeptide(L)'
;MRTHGHIPALTCLSALTFLPLVGCSTPRTGESVTAAPRDAAPSDVSLVASTTDPTDNPKQAAWKAATRGLHFDTGRLVVDPQGPPDADAAFRHYRDGRRFFAENRFVDAIGAYRDALSRWFDSPETIEALGDACHMKGETGWAIACYRTLLDDEPTRADVRFKLATMLWADSQSNDAVAEMTRVTELDPARADAHERLAIWHYYLDDPATAWRHVHAARAAGGDVPPQFIPLLSTRMADPGAGR
;
A
#
# COMPACT_ATOMS: atom_id res chain seq x y z
N MET A 1 -41.71 29.37 -28.57
CA MET A 1 -41.18 30.58 -27.92
C MET A 1 -39.76 30.29 -27.45
N ARG A 2 -38.76 30.90 -28.10
CA ARG A 2 -37.32 30.77 -27.83
C ARG A 2 -36.83 32.09 -27.24
N THR A 3 -36.03 32.02 -26.18
CA THR A 3 -35.14 33.08 -25.66
C THR A 3 -33.99 32.30 -24.98
N HIS A 4 -32.78 32.07 -25.54
CA HIS A 4 -31.71 32.97 -25.98
C HIS A 4 -31.39 34.09 -24.98
N GLY A 5 -30.43 33.80 -24.08
CA GLY A 5 -29.71 34.78 -23.27
C GLY A 5 -28.21 34.66 -23.57
N HIS A 6 -27.64 35.76 -24.08
CA HIS A 6 -26.25 35.93 -24.53
C HIS A 6 -25.27 36.22 -23.37
N ILE A 7 -24.00 35.88 -23.61
CA ILE A 7 -22.75 36.20 -22.87
C ILE A 7 -22.34 37.67 -23.12
N PRO A 8 -21.51 38.34 -22.28
CA PRO A 8 -20.02 38.36 -22.46
C PRO A 8 -19.24 38.36 -21.12
N ALA A 9 -18.10 37.66 -20.92
CA ALA A 9 -16.73 37.91 -21.40
C ALA A 9 -16.19 39.32 -21.10
N LEU A 10 -15.35 39.47 -20.06
CA LEU A 10 -14.52 40.64 -19.80
C LEU A 10 -13.14 40.23 -19.28
N THR A 11 -12.19 40.27 -20.20
CA THR A 11 -10.73 40.34 -20.04
C THR A 11 -10.29 41.71 -19.51
N CYS A 12 -9.37 41.73 -18.53
CA CYS A 12 -8.48 42.86 -18.25
C CYS A 12 -7.14 42.27 -17.77
N LEU A 13 -6.11 42.24 -18.62
CA LEU A 13 -5.10 43.29 -18.90
C LEU A 13 -3.88 43.19 -17.97
N SER A 14 -2.77 42.83 -18.60
CA SER A 14 -1.39 42.80 -18.10
C SER A 14 -0.76 44.21 -18.08
N ALA A 15 0.45 44.28 -17.49
CA ALA A 15 1.45 45.36 -17.50
C ALA A 15 1.34 46.33 -16.30
N LEU A 16 2.41 46.85 -15.66
CA LEU A 16 3.78 47.13 -16.07
C LEU A 16 4.79 47.03 -14.90
N THR A 17 6.03 46.75 -15.31
CA THR A 17 7.37 47.01 -14.73
C THR A 17 7.56 48.26 -13.86
N PHE A 18 8.43 48.16 -12.83
CA PHE A 18 9.45 49.18 -12.52
C PHE A 18 10.60 48.61 -11.64
N LEU A 19 11.83 48.69 -12.16
CA LEU A 19 13.15 48.54 -11.49
C LEU A 19 13.79 49.96 -11.46
N PRO A 20 15.03 50.18 -10.98
CA PRO A 20 15.67 49.93 -9.68
C PRO A 20 16.22 51.24 -9.07
N LEU A 21 16.93 51.23 -7.93
CA LEU A 21 17.92 52.27 -7.63
C LEU A 21 19.12 51.72 -6.83
N VAL A 22 20.29 52.03 -7.37
CA VAL A 22 21.65 51.77 -6.92
C VAL A 22 22.05 52.81 -5.86
N GLY A 23 22.87 52.41 -4.88
CA GLY A 23 23.56 53.33 -3.98
C GLY A 23 24.91 52.78 -3.55
N CYS A 24 25.98 53.27 -4.18
CA CYS A 24 27.38 52.99 -3.89
C CYS A 24 27.94 54.05 -2.92
N SER A 25 28.77 53.67 -1.94
CA SER A 25 29.86 54.51 -1.40
C SER A 25 30.75 53.73 -0.41
N THR A 26 32.03 53.63 -0.76
CA THR A 26 33.21 53.37 0.12
C THR A 26 33.82 54.73 0.54
N PRO A 27 35.02 54.87 1.17
CA PRO A 27 35.93 53.94 1.91
C PRO A 27 36.48 54.52 3.25
N ARG A 28 37.21 53.73 4.07
CA ARG A 28 38.41 54.21 4.80
C ARG A 28 39.34 53.07 5.27
N THR A 29 40.61 53.44 5.37
CA THR A 29 41.91 52.73 5.40
C THR A 29 42.43 52.21 6.75
N GLY A 30 43.41 51.28 6.68
CA GLY A 30 44.45 50.99 7.70
C GLY A 30 44.14 49.78 8.59
N GLU A 31 45.01 48.83 8.92
CA GLU A 31 46.48 48.72 8.94
C GLU A 31 46.90 47.24 8.87
N SER A 32 48.14 47.01 8.45
CA SER A 32 48.87 45.74 8.40
C SER A 32 49.63 45.43 9.69
N VAL A 33 49.66 44.19 10.17
CA VAL A 33 50.82 43.63 10.91
C VAL A 33 50.99 42.13 10.60
N THR A 34 52.25 41.78 10.33
CA THR A 34 52.88 40.49 9.99
C THR A 34 53.07 39.52 11.18
N ALA A 35 53.03 38.20 10.95
CA ALA A 35 54.05 37.22 11.40
C ALA A 35 53.66 35.74 11.08
N ALA A 36 54.62 34.97 10.58
CA ALA A 36 54.57 33.51 10.32
C ALA A 36 55.30 32.71 11.44
N PRO A 37 55.65 31.42 11.28
CA PRO A 37 54.84 30.18 11.25
C PRO A 37 55.28 29.16 12.33
N ARG A 38 54.59 28.01 12.51
CA ARG A 38 55.20 26.76 13.02
C ARG A 38 54.33 25.51 12.83
N ASP A 39 54.91 24.58 12.08
CA ASP A 39 54.78 23.12 12.00
C ASP A 39 53.75 22.37 12.87
N ALA A 40 52.95 21.51 12.23
CA ALA A 40 52.98 20.05 12.39
C ALA A 40 51.73 19.41 11.77
N ALA A 41 51.93 18.57 10.74
CA ALA A 41 50.93 17.62 10.27
C ALA A 41 50.82 16.43 11.24
N PRO A 42 49.68 15.73 11.27
CA PRO A 42 49.76 14.28 11.28
C PRO A 42 48.93 13.65 10.15
N SER A 43 49.64 12.86 9.35
CA SER A 43 49.25 11.56 8.76
C SER A 43 47.84 11.39 8.22
N ASP A 44 47.80 11.23 6.90
CA ASP A 44 46.70 10.71 6.08
C ASP A 44 46.08 9.43 6.68
N VAL A 45 44.93 9.57 7.32
CA VAL A 45 43.94 8.51 7.35
C VAL A 45 43.05 8.76 6.14
N SER A 46 43.31 8.03 5.05
CA SER A 46 42.40 7.97 3.91
C SER A 46 41.13 7.23 4.35
N LEU A 47 40.25 7.95 5.04
CA LEU A 47 38.85 7.61 5.15
C LEU A 47 38.28 7.74 3.75
N VAL A 48 38.16 6.61 3.06
CA VAL A 48 37.24 6.49 1.92
C VAL A 48 35.85 6.66 2.51
N ALA A 49 35.44 7.93 2.67
CA ALA A 49 34.09 8.29 3.07
C ALA A 49 33.18 7.70 2.00
N SER A 50 32.49 6.62 2.35
CA SER A 50 31.42 6.07 1.54
C SER A 50 30.45 7.21 1.29
N THR A 51 30.34 7.60 0.02
CA THR A 51 29.41 8.60 -0.48
C THR A 51 28.00 8.05 -0.37
N THR A 52 27.49 7.99 0.86
CA THR A 52 26.05 7.89 1.08
C THR A 52 25.56 9.32 1.14
N ASP A 53 24.72 9.67 0.15
CA ASP A 53 24.02 10.94 0.11
C ASP A 53 23.27 11.10 1.45
N PRO A 54 23.38 12.23 2.17
CA PRO A 54 22.64 12.46 3.42
C PRO A 54 21.12 12.34 3.29
N THR A 55 20.59 12.27 2.07
CA THR A 55 19.17 12.00 1.77
C THR A 55 18.80 10.51 1.70
N ASP A 56 19.77 9.59 1.75
CA ASP A 56 19.56 8.15 1.57
C ASP A 56 19.02 7.51 2.86
N ASN A 57 17.69 7.56 3.03
CA ASN A 57 17.02 6.97 4.19
C ASN A 57 17.19 5.43 4.15
N PRO A 58 17.79 4.80 5.18
CA PRO A 58 18.07 3.36 5.17
C PRO A 58 16.82 2.51 4.99
N LYS A 59 15.65 2.99 5.42
CA LYS A 59 14.36 2.31 5.20
C LYS A 59 13.92 2.36 3.75
N GLN A 60 14.15 3.47 3.06
CA GLN A 60 13.84 3.62 1.63
C GLN A 60 14.79 2.78 0.79
N ALA A 61 16.08 2.74 1.14
CA ALA A 61 17.05 1.87 0.49
C ALA A 61 16.69 0.38 0.65
N ALA A 62 16.32 -0.05 1.87
CA ALA A 62 15.88 -1.41 2.13
C ALA A 62 14.62 -1.78 1.34
N TRP A 63 13.63 -0.89 1.30
CA TRP A 63 12.42 -1.08 0.50
C TRP A 63 12.72 -1.22 -1.00
N LYS A 64 13.55 -0.32 -1.55
CA LYS A 64 13.97 -0.36 -2.95
C LYS A 64 14.72 -1.65 -3.27
N ALA A 65 15.56 -2.13 -2.35
CA ALA A 65 16.26 -3.39 -2.51
C ALA A 65 15.30 -4.60 -2.47
N ALA A 66 14.31 -4.57 -1.58
CA ALA A 66 13.30 -5.62 -1.42
C ALA A 66 12.29 -5.68 -2.57
N THR A 67 12.06 -4.57 -3.27
CA THR A 67 11.12 -4.49 -4.40
C THR A 67 11.79 -4.49 -5.77
N ARG A 68 13.10 -4.69 -5.83
CA ARG A 68 13.84 -4.66 -7.11
C ARG A 68 13.30 -5.74 -8.08
N GLY A 69 12.97 -5.33 -9.30
CA GLY A 69 12.40 -6.23 -10.31
C GLY A 69 10.97 -6.69 -10.01
N LEU A 70 10.33 -6.19 -8.96
CA LEU A 70 8.87 -6.27 -8.83
C LEU A 70 8.25 -5.12 -9.60
N HIS A 71 7.21 -5.40 -10.37
CA HIS A 71 6.38 -4.38 -11.00
C HIS A 71 4.96 -4.88 -11.21
N PHE A 72 4.07 -3.95 -11.57
CA PHE A 72 2.71 -4.28 -11.95
C PHE A 72 2.57 -4.29 -13.47
N ASP A 73 1.96 -5.34 -14.01
CA ASP A 73 1.42 -5.34 -15.36
C ASP A 73 -0.10 -5.58 -15.28
N THR A 74 -0.89 -4.63 -15.80
CA THR A 74 -2.36 -4.73 -15.82
C THR A 74 -2.97 -5.07 -14.44
N GLY A 75 -2.33 -4.58 -13.36
CA GLY A 75 -2.75 -4.82 -11.97
C GLY A 75 -2.42 -6.22 -11.43
N ARG A 76 -1.48 -6.94 -12.07
CA ARG A 76 -0.92 -8.22 -11.64
C ARG A 76 0.52 -8.08 -11.19
N LEU A 77 0.94 -8.97 -10.30
CA LEU A 77 2.33 -9.06 -9.89
C LEU A 77 3.18 -9.63 -11.03
N VAL A 78 4.25 -8.92 -11.40
CA VAL A 78 5.31 -9.44 -12.26
C VAL A 78 6.63 -9.38 -11.50
N VAL A 79 7.40 -10.48 -11.58
CA VAL A 79 8.71 -10.61 -10.97
C VAL A 79 9.75 -10.87 -12.06
N ASP A 80 10.68 -9.93 -12.23
CA ASP A 80 11.78 -10.09 -13.18
C ASP A 80 12.72 -11.22 -12.71
N PRO A 81 13.03 -12.20 -13.59
CA PRO A 81 13.94 -13.28 -13.24
C PRO A 81 15.33 -12.73 -12.88
N GLN A 82 15.96 -13.33 -11.88
CA GLN A 82 17.28 -12.91 -11.40
C GLN A 82 18.26 -14.09 -11.45
N GLY A 83 19.15 -14.08 -12.45
CA GLY A 83 20.10 -15.18 -12.68
C GLY A 83 19.44 -16.42 -13.28
N PRO A 84 20.13 -17.58 -13.33
CA PRO A 84 19.56 -18.83 -13.83
C PRO A 84 18.62 -19.50 -12.81
N PRO A 85 17.74 -20.41 -13.25
CA PRO A 85 16.87 -21.18 -12.38
C PRO A 85 17.67 -21.98 -11.34
N ASP A 86 17.25 -21.88 -10.08
CA ASP A 86 17.90 -22.56 -8.96
C ASP A 86 16.85 -22.85 -7.87
N ALA A 87 16.30 -24.05 -7.90
CA ALA A 87 15.23 -24.48 -6.99
C ALA A 87 15.70 -24.51 -5.52
N ASP A 88 16.96 -24.88 -5.26
CA ASP A 88 17.50 -24.95 -3.91
C ASP A 88 17.67 -23.54 -3.32
N ALA A 89 18.21 -22.61 -4.12
CA ALA A 89 18.28 -21.21 -3.72
C ALA A 89 16.87 -20.64 -3.51
N ALA A 90 15.94 -20.93 -4.42
CA ALA A 90 14.58 -20.43 -4.32
C ALA A 90 13.86 -20.92 -3.05
N PHE A 91 13.99 -22.22 -2.74
CA PHE A 91 13.39 -22.78 -1.53
C PHE A 91 14.03 -22.24 -0.25
N ARG A 92 15.35 -21.98 -0.25
CA ARG A 92 16.01 -21.26 0.87
C ARG A 92 15.43 -19.86 1.05
N HIS A 93 15.29 -19.11 -0.03
CA HIS A 93 14.68 -17.78 0.00
C HIS A 93 13.24 -17.80 0.51
N TYR A 94 12.42 -18.76 0.06
CA TYR A 94 11.06 -18.95 0.59
C TYR A 94 11.06 -19.19 2.11
N ARG A 95 11.94 -20.07 2.60
CA ARG A 95 12.07 -20.35 4.04
C ARG A 95 12.56 -19.14 4.83
N ASP A 96 13.50 -18.37 4.29
CA ASP A 96 13.94 -17.12 4.90
C ASP A 96 12.80 -16.10 4.96
N GLY A 97 11.99 -15.99 3.91
CA GLY A 97 10.80 -15.15 3.90
C GLY A 97 9.80 -15.52 4.99
N ARG A 98 9.52 -16.82 5.17
CA ARG A 98 8.66 -17.33 6.24
C ARG A 98 9.20 -16.96 7.63
N ARG A 99 10.51 -17.09 7.84
CA ARG A 99 11.17 -16.69 9.10
C ARG A 99 11.04 -15.19 9.33
N PHE A 100 11.38 -14.36 8.35
CA PHE A 100 11.29 -12.90 8.49
C PHE A 100 9.85 -12.42 8.72
N PHE A 101 8.87 -13.06 8.10
CA PHE A 101 7.47 -12.76 8.33
C PHE A 101 7.06 -13.04 9.79
N ALA A 102 7.46 -14.18 10.34
CA ALA A 102 7.21 -14.51 11.75
C ALA A 102 7.90 -13.54 12.73
N GLU A 103 9.03 -12.95 12.33
CA GLU A 103 9.75 -11.91 13.08
C GLU A 103 9.15 -10.49 12.90
N ASN A 104 8.04 -10.34 12.15
CA ASN A 104 7.46 -9.06 11.72
C ASN A 104 8.40 -8.18 10.89
N ARG A 105 9.45 -8.77 10.30
CA ARG A 105 10.40 -8.09 9.42
C ARG A 105 9.89 -8.13 7.99
N PHE A 106 8.80 -7.40 7.74
CA PHE A 106 8.05 -7.53 6.50
C PHE A 106 8.84 -7.10 5.25
N VAL A 107 9.71 -6.09 5.35
CA VAL A 107 10.55 -5.68 4.21
C VAL A 107 11.53 -6.79 3.81
N ASP A 108 12.15 -7.44 4.80
CA ASP A 108 13.06 -8.56 4.56
C ASP A 108 12.30 -9.78 4.01
N ALA A 109 11.09 -10.05 4.52
CA ALA A 109 10.23 -11.11 4.03
C ALA A 109 9.84 -10.90 2.56
N ILE A 110 9.45 -9.68 2.18
CA ILE A 110 9.13 -9.29 0.79
C ILE A 110 10.34 -9.54 -0.11
N GLY A 111 11.52 -9.09 0.29
CA GLY A 111 12.76 -9.34 -0.47
C GLY A 111 13.03 -10.83 -0.65
N ALA A 112 12.88 -11.63 0.41
CA ALA A 112 13.13 -13.06 0.34
C ALA A 112 12.10 -13.82 -0.52
N TYR A 113 10.81 -13.52 -0.43
CA TYR A 113 9.81 -14.14 -1.31
C TYR A 113 9.99 -13.73 -2.78
N ARG A 114 10.33 -12.46 -3.03
CA ARG A 114 10.73 -11.98 -4.36
C ARG A 114 11.95 -12.75 -4.89
N ASP A 115 12.99 -12.93 -4.07
CA ASP A 115 14.18 -13.70 -4.44
C ASP A 115 13.80 -15.13 -4.84
N ALA A 116 12.89 -15.78 -4.10
CA ALA A 116 12.37 -17.10 -4.44
C ALA A 116 11.66 -17.12 -5.79
N LEU A 117 10.70 -16.22 -6.02
CA LEU A 117 9.96 -16.11 -7.28
C LEU A 117 10.89 -15.83 -8.47
N SER A 118 11.89 -14.98 -8.28
CA SER A 118 12.86 -14.61 -9.32
C SER A 118 13.77 -15.76 -9.78
N ARG A 119 13.79 -16.87 -9.04
CA ARG A 119 14.50 -18.11 -9.36
C ARG A 119 13.57 -19.20 -9.92
N TRP A 120 12.42 -18.81 -10.47
CA TRP A 120 11.39 -19.68 -11.05
C TRP A 120 10.74 -20.63 -10.05
N PHE A 121 10.70 -20.26 -8.77
CA PHE A 121 9.84 -20.93 -7.80
C PHE A 121 8.43 -20.36 -7.91
N ASP A 122 7.79 -20.65 -9.04
CA ASP A 122 6.45 -20.23 -9.35
C ASP A 122 5.46 -21.09 -8.56
N SER A 123 5.09 -20.60 -7.39
CA SER A 123 4.24 -21.29 -6.43
C SER A 123 3.18 -20.30 -5.93
N PRO A 124 1.89 -20.64 -6.05
CA PRO A 124 0.79 -19.86 -5.49
C PRO A 124 1.02 -19.52 -4.01
N GLU A 125 1.58 -20.44 -3.24
CA GLU A 125 1.88 -20.24 -1.82
C GLU A 125 2.91 -19.13 -1.59
N THR A 126 3.88 -18.97 -2.50
CA THR A 126 4.91 -17.92 -2.40
C THR A 126 4.36 -16.56 -2.81
N ILE A 127 3.53 -16.50 -3.85
CA ILE A 127 2.83 -15.28 -4.26
C ILE A 127 1.86 -14.83 -3.14
N GLU A 128 1.14 -15.77 -2.52
CA GLU A 128 0.28 -15.48 -1.39
C GLU A 128 1.07 -14.95 -0.19
N ALA A 129 2.18 -15.61 0.16
CA ALA A 129 3.03 -15.18 1.27
C ALA A 129 3.67 -13.79 1.04
N LEU A 130 4.00 -13.46 -0.22
CA LEU A 130 4.43 -12.12 -0.61
C LEU A 130 3.30 -11.11 -0.44
N GLY A 131 2.08 -11.44 -0.88
CA GLY A 131 0.89 -10.60 -0.69
C GLY A 131 0.58 -10.32 0.78
N ASP A 132 0.65 -11.36 1.62
CA ASP A 132 0.49 -11.24 3.08
C ASP A 132 1.57 -10.33 3.68
N ALA A 133 2.82 -10.48 3.27
CA ALA A 133 3.92 -9.63 3.74
C ALA A 133 3.73 -8.15 3.32
N CYS A 134 3.29 -7.90 2.08
CA CYS A 134 2.92 -6.57 1.60
C CYS A 134 1.76 -5.98 2.41
N HIS A 135 0.71 -6.76 2.68
CA HIS A 135 -0.40 -6.31 3.51
C HIS A 135 0.07 -5.88 4.90
N MET A 136 0.85 -6.72 5.59
CA MET A 136 1.34 -6.43 6.93
C MET A 136 2.29 -5.22 6.98
N LYS A 137 3.01 -4.96 5.88
CA LYS A 137 3.86 -3.78 5.72
C LYS A 137 3.08 -2.49 5.43
N GLY A 138 1.80 -2.59 5.08
CA GLY A 138 0.93 -1.48 4.68
C GLY A 138 0.97 -1.13 3.19
N GLU A 139 1.52 -2.03 2.37
CA GLU A 139 1.72 -1.82 0.92
C GLU A 139 0.55 -2.43 0.16
N THR A 140 -0.63 -1.84 0.35
CA THR A 140 -1.93 -2.37 -0.10
C THR A 140 -1.97 -2.67 -1.60
N GLY A 141 -1.39 -1.79 -2.44
CA GLY A 141 -1.36 -2.01 -3.89
C GLY A 141 -0.61 -3.28 -4.30
N TRP A 142 0.51 -3.59 -3.64
CA TRP A 142 1.26 -4.82 -3.89
C TRP A 142 0.49 -6.06 -3.44
N ALA A 143 -0.17 -6.00 -2.28
CA ALA A 143 -1.01 -7.08 -1.80
C ALA A 143 -2.17 -7.38 -2.79
N ILE A 144 -2.85 -6.34 -3.28
CA ILE A 144 -3.93 -6.47 -4.28
C ILE A 144 -3.41 -7.18 -5.53
N ALA A 145 -2.25 -6.77 -6.05
CA ALA A 145 -1.68 -7.38 -7.25
C ALA A 145 -1.35 -8.86 -7.06
N CYS A 146 -0.78 -9.24 -5.91
CA CYS A 146 -0.50 -10.64 -5.57
C CYS A 146 -1.78 -11.48 -5.54
N TYR A 147 -2.82 -11.02 -4.84
CA TYR A 147 -4.08 -11.77 -4.75
C TYR A 147 -4.83 -11.84 -6.08
N ARG A 148 -4.74 -10.80 -6.91
CA ARG A 148 -5.28 -10.83 -8.28
C ARG A 148 -4.57 -11.86 -9.15
N THR A 149 -3.26 -11.98 -9.06
CA THR A 149 -2.49 -13.02 -9.78
C THR A 149 -2.96 -14.42 -9.37
N LEU A 150 -3.15 -14.68 -8.08
CA LEU A 150 -3.64 -16.00 -7.60
C LEU A 150 -5.03 -16.36 -8.12
N LEU A 151 -5.91 -15.37 -8.29
CA LEU A 151 -7.28 -15.58 -8.74
C LEU A 151 -7.41 -15.77 -10.24
N ASP A 152 -6.37 -15.48 -11.03
CA ASP A 152 -6.33 -15.82 -12.46
C ASP A 152 -6.18 -17.33 -12.64
N ASP A 153 -5.34 -17.96 -11.81
CA ASP A 153 -5.10 -19.40 -11.83
C ASP A 153 -6.23 -20.17 -11.14
N GLU A 154 -6.67 -19.71 -9.96
CA GLU A 154 -7.73 -20.35 -9.18
C GLU A 154 -8.85 -19.38 -8.80
N PRO A 155 -9.81 -19.12 -9.70
CA PRO A 155 -10.90 -18.16 -9.47
C PRO A 155 -11.84 -18.52 -8.32
N THR A 156 -11.85 -19.76 -7.83
CA THR A 156 -12.78 -20.23 -6.79
C THR A 156 -12.19 -20.21 -5.37
N ARG A 157 -10.99 -19.65 -5.19
CA ARG A 157 -10.35 -19.51 -3.87
C ARG A 157 -11.02 -18.43 -3.01
N ALA A 158 -12.02 -18.83 -2.23
CA ALA A 158 -12.77 -17.94 -1.32
C ALA A 158 -11.88 -17.28 -0.25
N ASP A 159 -10.84 -17.97 0.21
CA ASP A 159 -9.82 -17.44 1.12
C ASP A 159 -9.03 -16.28 0.51
N VAL A 160 -8.58 -16.40 -0.74
CA VAL A 160 -7.85 -15.33 -1.46
C VAL A 160 -8.78 -14.18 -1.82
N ARG A 161 -10.02 -14.45 -2.27
CA ARG A 161 -11.03 -13.40 -2.53
C ARG A 161 -11.32 -12.56 -1.29
N PHE A 162 -11.38 -13.19 -0.12
CA PHE A 162 -11.55 -12.49 1.15
C PHE A 162 -10.38 -11.55 1.46
N LYS A 163 -9.14 -12.00 1.23
CA LYS A 163 -7.94 -11.16 1.38
C LYS A 163 -7.96 -9.99 0.39
N LEU A 164 -8.27 -10.24 -0.88
CA LEU A 164 -8.40 -9.21 -1.91
C LEU A 164 -9.46 -8.18 -1.54
N ALA A 165 -10.68 -8.62 -1.19
CA ALA A 165 -11.76 -7.74 -0.79
C ALA A 165 -11.37 -6.84 0.39
N THR A 166 -10.66 -7.41 1.39
CA THR A 166 -10.16 -6.64 2.53
C THR A 166 -9.16 -5.56 2.10
N MET A 167 -8.29 -5.87 1.13
CA MET A 167 -7.32 -4.90 0.63
C MET A 167 -7.98 -3.81 -0.19
N LEU A 168 -8.94 -4.17 -1.04
CA LEU A 168 -9.74 -3.22 -1.83
C LEU A 168 -10.50 -2.25 -0.92
N TRP A 169 -11.06 -2.75 0.19
CA TRP A 169 -11.71 -1.89 1.18
C TRP A 169 -10.72 -0.90 1.81
N ALA A 170 -9.53 -1.38 2.20
CA ALA A 170 -8.47 -0.53 2.76
C ALA A 170 -7.95 0.51 1.75
N ASP A 171 -7.98 0.19 0.45
CA ASP A 171 -7.61 1.08 -0.65
C ASP A 171 -8.76 2.01 -1.08
N SER A 172 -9.87 2.06 -0.33
CA SER A 172 -11.07 2.86 -0.63
C SER A 172 -11.79 2.48 -1.94
N GLN A 173 -11.52 1.29 -2.48
CA GLN A 173 -12.22 0.70 -3.63
C GLN A 173 -13.46 -0.08 -3.15
N SER A 174 -14.37 0.61 -2.45
CA SER A 174 -15.46 -0.03 -1.69
C SER A 174 -16.42 -0.88 -2.53
N ASN A 175 -16.71 -0.46 -3.77
CA ASN A 175 -17.59 -1.23 -4.66
C ASN A 175 -16.97 -2.57 -5.06
N ASP A 176 -15.70 -2.57 -5.44
CA ASP A 176 -14.98 -3.78 -5.83
C ASP A 176 -14.77 -4.69 -4.61
N ALA A 177 -14.51 -4.11 -3.43
CA ALA A 177 -14.41 -4.85 -2.17
C ALA A 177 -15.69 -5.61 -1.83
N VAL A 178 -16.85 -4.94 -1.90
CA VAL A 178 -18.16 -5.57 -1.66
C VAL A 178 -18.45 -6.64 -2.70
N ALA A 179 -18.13 -6.39 -3.98
CA ALA A 179 -18.28 -7.38 -5.03
C ALA A 179 -17.48 -8.65 -4.69
N GLU A 180 -16.18 -8.53 -4.45
CA GLU A 180 -15.32 -9.67 -4.11
C GLU A 180 -15.78 -10.40 -2.85
N MET A 181 -16.16 -9.68 -1.78
CA MET A 181 -16.65 -10.30 -0.55
C MET A 181 -18.01 -10.98 -0.74
N THR A 182 -18.87 -10.47 -1.62
CA THR A 182 -20.13 -11.14 -1.97
C THR A 182 -19.84 -12.49 -2.63
N ARG A 183 -18.81 -12.57 -3.49
CA ARG A 183 -18.39 -13.85 -4.11
C ARG A 183 -17.86 -14.83 -3.06
N VAL A 184 -17.22 -14.34 -1.99
CA VAL A 184 -16.84 -15.19 -0.86
C VAL A 184 -18.08 -15.85 -0.23
N THR A 185 -19.14 -15.09 0.03
CA THR A 185 -20.38 -15.64 0.61
C THR A 185 -21.19 -16.52 -0.36
N GLU A 186 -21.01 -16.35 -1.67
CA GLU A 186 -21.58 -17.23 -2.69
C GLU A 186 -20.85 -18.58 -2.75
N LEU A 187 -19.51 -18.57 -2.60
CA LEU A 187 -18.67 -19.77 -2.58
C LEU A 187 -18.73 -20.53 -1.26
N ASP A 188 -18.77 -19.81 -0.14
CA ASP A 188 -18.89 -20.35 1.21
C ASP A 188 -19.96 -19.57 2.00
N PRO A 189 -21.24 -20.00 1.91
CA PRO A 189 -22.34 -19.37 2.65
C PRO A 189 -22.25 -19.54 4.17
N ALA A 190 -21.42 -20.45 4.68
CA ALA A 190 -21.25 -20.68 6.11
C ALA A 190 -20.12 -19.81 6.70
N ARG A 191 -19.47 -18.97 5.89
CA ARG A 191 -18.35 -18.14 6.31
C ARG A 191 -18.81 -16.88 7.05
N ALA A 192 -18.98 -17.00 8.35
CA ALA A 192 -19.58 -15.93 9.16
C ALA A 192 -18.77 -14.62 9.17
N ASP A 193 -17.42 -14.70 9.09
CA ASP A 193 -16.53 -13.53 9.02
C ASP A 193 -16.73 -12.69 7.74
N ALA A 194 -17.12 -13.32 6.62
CA ALA A 194 -17.45 -12.62 5.38
C ALA A 194 -18.79 -11.88 5.49
N HIS A 195 -19.79 -12.50 6.11
CA HIS A 195 -21.06 -11.85 6.41
C HIS A 195 -20.89 -10.69 7.41
N GLU A 196 -20.06 -10.84 8.43
CA GLU A 196 -19.72 -9.74 9.35
C GLU A 196 -19.15 -8.53 8.61
N ARG A 197 -18.17 -8.76 7.73
CA ARG A 197 -17.56 -7.68 6.93
C ARG A 197 -18.57 -7.00 6.02
N LEU A 198 -19.40 -7.77 5.30
CA LEU A 198 -20.45 -7.20 4.46
C LEU A 198 -21.46 -6.40 5.28
N ALA A 199 -21.87 -6.88 6.46
CA ALA A 199 -22.77 -6.13 7.33
C ALA A 199 -22.21 -4.74 7.68
N ILE A 200 -20.96 -4.71 8.13
CA ILE A 200 -20.27 -3.48 8.52
C ILE A 200 -20.05 -2.57 7.30
N TRP A 201 -19.62 -3.12 6.18
CA TRP A 201 -19.34 -2.35 4.95
C TRP A 201 -20.62 -1.74 4.36
N HIS A 202 -21.72 -2.48 4.31
CA HIS A 202 -23.01 -1.95 3.86
C HIS A 202 -23.55 -0.85 4.78
N TYR A 203 -23.28 -0.93 6.09
CA TYR A 203 -23.59 0.17 7.01
C TYR A 203 -22.81 1.46 6.66
N TYR A 204 -21.52 1.35 6.32
CA TYR A 204 -20.73 2.51 5.89
C TYR A 204 -21.13 3.03 4.51
N LEU A 205 -21.65 2.16 3.64
CA LEU A 205 -22.20 2.52 2.33
C LEU A 205 -23.65 3.04 2.39
N ASP A 206 -24.18 3.27 3.59
CA ASP A 206 -25.54 3.77 3.84
C ASP A 206 -26.66 2.84 3.33
N ASP A 207 -26.42 1.53 3.36
CA ASP A 207 -27.42 0.49 3.09
C ASP A 207 -27.66 -0.37 4.36
N PRO A 208 -28.39 0.17 5.35
CA PRO A 208 -28.68 -0.56 6.58
C PRO A 208 -29.58 -1.80 6.35
N ALA A 209 -30.33 -1.85 5.25
CA ALA A 209 -31.19 -2.98 4.93
C ALA A 209 -30.37 -4.21 4.56
N THR A 210 -29.39 -4.06 3.65
CA THR A 210 -28.46 -5.14 3.33
C THR A 210 -27.57 -5.46 4.53
N ALA A 211 -27.18 -4.46 5.33
CA ALA A 211 -26.41 -4.70 6.55
C ALA A 211 -27.13 -5.67 7.51
N TRP A 212 -28.41 -5.46 7.81
CA TRP A 212 -29.19 -6.39 8.64
C TRP A 212 -29.29 -7.79 8.05
N ARG A 213 -29.46 -7.92 6.72
CA ARG A 213 -29.47 -9.24 6.07
C ARG A 213 -28.18 -10.01 6.36
N HIS A 214 -27.03 -9.33 6.27
CA HIS A 214 -25.74 -9.95 6.56
C HIS A 214 -25.53 -10.19 8.07
N VAL A 215 -26.08 -9.36 8.97
CA VAL A 215 -26.10 -9.66 10.41
C VAL A 215 -26.83 -10.98 10.69
N HIS A 216 -28.01 -11.17 10.11
CA HIS A 216 -28.77 -12.41 10.29
C HIS A 216 -28.04 -13.62 9.69
N ALA A 217 -27.43 -13.45 8.51
CA ALA A 217 -26.65 -14.50 7.87
C ALA A 217 -25.41 -14.90 8.70
N ALA A 218 -24.65 -13.93 9.23
CA ALA A 218 -23.51 -14.19 10.11
C ALA A 218 -23.93 -15.01 11.35
N ARG A 219 -25.05 -14.63 11.99
CA ARG A 219 -25.61 -15.34 13.14
C ARG A 219 -26.08 -16.76 12.77
N ALA A 220 -26.73 -16.92 11.63
CA ALA A 220 -27.17 -18.23 11.14
C ALA A 220 -25.98 -19.17 10.85
N ALA A 221 -24.85 -18.60 10.41
CA ALA A 221 -23.58 -19.31 10.23
C ALA A 221 -22.81 -19.55 11.55
N GLY A 222 -23.36 -19.16 12.70
CA GLY A 222 -22.74 -19.35 14.02
C GLY A 222 -21.66 -18.33 14.39
N GLY A 223 -21.47 -17.28 13.60
CA GLY A 223 -20.64 -16.14 13.98
C GLY A 223 -21.43 -15.05 14.69
N ASP A 224 -20.72 -14.11 15.29
CA ASP A 224 -21.33 -12.96 15.94
C ASP A 224 -20.77 -11.67 15.35
N VAL A 225 -21.66 -10.72 15.11
CA VAL A 225 -21.26 -9.39 14.64
C VAL A 225 -20.93 -8.55 15.88
N PRO A 226 -19.90 -7.68 15.85
CA PRO A 226 -19.45 -6.98 17.04
C PRO A 226 -20.62 -6.36 17.83
N PRO A 227 -20.74 -6.61 19.15
CA PRO A 227 -21.93 -6.26 19.91
C PRO A 227 -22.19 -4.75 19.92
N GLN A 228 -21.14 -3.92 19.81
CA GLN A 228 -21.24 -2.47 19.67
C GLN A 228 -21.82 -2.00 18.32
N PHE A 229 -21.77 -2.83 17.27
CA PHE A 229 -22.29 -2.50 15.95
C PHE A 229 -23.82 -2.58 15.89
N ILE A 230 -24.43 -3.54 16.60
CA ILE A 230 -25.88 -3.77 16.54
C ILE A 230 -26.70 -2.54 16.98
N PRO A 231 -26.38 -1.86 18.10
CA PRO A 231 -27.06 -0.61 18.46
C PRO A 231 -26.87 0.49 17.41
N LEU A 232 -25.68 0.63 16.83
CA LEU A 232 -25.39 1.63 15.80
C LEU A 232 -26.24 1.40 14.55
N LEU A 233 -26.31 0.16 14.07
CA LEU A 233 -27.16 -0.20 12.94
C LEU A 233 -28.64 0.05 13.28
N SER A 234 -29.07 -0.31 14.49
CA SER A 234 -30.45 -0.08 14.98
C SER A 234 -30.85 1.40 14.99
N THR A 235 -29.90 2.32 15.21
CA THR A 235 -30.19 3.76 15.12
C THR A 235 -30.51 4.24 13.71
N ARG A 236 -29.96 3.59 12.69
CA ARG A 236 -30.24 3.90 11.28
C ARG A 236 -31.47 3.18 10.76
N MET A 237 -31.67 1.92 11.18
CA MET A 237 -32.85 1.14 10.84
C MET A 237 -33.09 0.07 11.90
N ALA A 238 -34.33 -0.06 12.38
CA ALA A 238 -34.71 -1.15 13.28
C ALA A 238 -34.49 -2.53 12.63
N ASP A 239 -34.18 -3.53 13.46
CA ASP A 239 -34.02 -4.92 13.02
C ASP A 239 -35.35 -5.44 12.42
N PRO A 240 -35.40 -5.77 11.11
CA PRO A 240 -36.61 -6.24 10.45
C PRO A 240 -37.03 -7.66 10.90
N GLY A 241 -36.15 -8.42 11.56
CA GLY A 241 -36.37 -9.77 12.06
C GLY A 241 -36.72 -9.85 13.55
N ALA A 242 -36.54 -8.79 14.34
CA ALA A 242 -36.67 -8.82 15.81
C ALA A 242 -38.10 -9.05 16.35
N GLY A 243 -39.12 -9.14 15.49
CA GLY A 243 -40.51 -9.40 15.87
C GLY A 243 -41.11 -10.70 15.32
N ARG A 244 -40.30 -11.61 14.79
CA ARG A 244 -40.75 -12.88 14.20
C ARG A 244 -40.34 -14.09 15.04
#